data_AF-A0A7C6WXV3-F1
#
_entry.id   AF-A0A7C6WXV3-F1
#
_cell.length_a   1.000
_cell.length_b   1.000
_cell.length_c   1.000
_cell.angle_alpha   90.00
_cell.angle_beta   90.00
_cell.angle_gamma   90.00
#
_symmetry.space_group_name_H-M   'P 1'
#
loop_
_entity.id
_entity.type
_entity.pdbx_description
1 polymer ?
#
loop_
_entity_poly.entity_id
_entity_poly.type
_entity_poly.pdbx_seq_one_letter_code
_entity_poly.pdbx_strand_id
1 'polypeptide(L)'
;MAVLGWLNDQLLKMEWLSNLIAHLVQHVLRLDTATSLGGSIHFFIYDAIKIFLLLSALVFGISYIQSFFPPERTKKILGRFHGIT
;
A
#
# COMPACT_ATOMS: atom_id res chain seq x y z
N MET A 1 2.26 -8.11 22.04
CA MET A 1 1.31 -7.15 21.42
C MET A 1 1.99 -5.93 20.79
N ALA A 2 3.21 -5.54 21.18
CA ALA A 2 3.91 -4.37 20.59
C ALA A 2 4.27 -4.50 19.10
N VAL A 3 4.66 -5.70 18.65
CA VAL A 3 5.10 -5.93 17.26
C VAL A 3 3.98 -5.73 16.23
N LEU A 4 2.76 -6.19 16.54
CA LEU A 4 1.60 -6.00 15.66
C LEU A 4 1.17 -4.53 15.59
N GLY A 5 1.25 -3.80 16.71
CA GLY A 5 0.99 -2.35 16.74
C GLY A 5 2.01 -1.59 15.90
N TRP A 6 3.30 -1.87 16.09
CA TRP A 6 4.37 -1.28 15.28
C TRP A 6 4.20 -1.59 13.78
N LEU A 7 3.84 -2.84 13.44
CA LEU A 7 3.59 -3.22 12.06
C LEU A 7 2.41 -2.43 11.48
N ASN A 8 1.30 -2.31 12.20
CA ASN A 8 0.15 -1.51 11.80
C ASN A 8 0.54 -0.04 11.57
N ASP A 9 1.34 0.53 12.45
CA ASP A 9 1.73 1.94 12.36
C ASP A 9 2.67 2.19 11.15
N GLN A 10 3.52 1.23 10.82
CA GLN A 10 4.39 1.34 9.64
C GLN A 10 3.68 1.00 8.32
N LEU A 11 2.84 -0.03 8.28
CA LEU A 11 2.23 -0.55 7.05
C LEU A 11 0.90 0.13 6.72
N LEU A 12 0.00 0.27 7.70
CA LEU A 12 -1.35 0.83 7.48
C LEU A 12 -1.37 2.34 7.72
N LYS A 13 -0.81 2.80 8.84
CA LYS A 13 -0.73 4.25 9.08
C LYS A 13 0.34 4.90 8.22
N MET A 14 1.37 4.18 7.79
CA MET A 14 2.48 4.73 7.00
C MET A 14 3.09 5.97 7.66
N GLU A 15 3.40 5.89 8.96
CA GLU A 15 3.97 7.04 9.70
C GLU A 15 5.28 7.55 9.08
N TRP A 16 6.07 6.65 8.49
CA TRP A 16 7.28 7.01 7.73
C TRP A 16 6.97 7.96 6.56
N LEU A 17 5.84 7.76 5.88
CA LEU A 17 5.40 8.62 4.77
C LEU A 17 4.96 9.98 5.28
N SER A 18 4.22 10.02 6.39
CA SER A 18 3.82 11.28 7.04
C SER A 18 5.04 12.13 7.42
N ASN A 19 6.06 11.50 8.01
CA ASN A 19 7.31 12.16 8.41
C ASN A 19 8.10 12.66 7.19
N LEU A 20 8.18 11.87 6.12
CA LEU A 20 8.84 12.28 4.88
C LEU A 20 8.17 13.51 4.26
N ILE A 21 6.84 13.51 4.21
CA ILE A 21 6.06 14.63 3.65
C ILE A 21 6.16 15.85 4.57
N ALA A 22 6.17 15.68 5.90
CA ALA A 22 6.38 16.76 6.84
C ALA A 22 7.74 17.45 6.61
N HIS A 23 8.82 16.66 6.48
CA HIS A 23 10.13 17.19 6.12
C HIS A 23 10.13 17.88 4.76
N LEU A 24 9.48 17.30 3.75
CA LEU A 24 9.42 17.87 2.41
C LEU A 24 8.66 19.20 2.39
N VAL A 25 7.51 19.29 3.07
CA VAL A 25 6.74 20.53 3.20
C VAL A 25 7.53 21.59 3.97
N GLN A 26 8.16 21.23 5.09
CA GLN A 26 8.98 22.17 5.87
C GLN A 26 10.18 22.69 5.08
N HIS A 27 10.88 21.83 4.33
CA HIS A 27 12.08 22.22 3.58
C HIS A 27 11.79 22.89 2.23
N VAL A 28 10.79 22.43 1.48
CA VAL A 28 10.47 22.95 0.14
C VAL A 28 9.60 24.20 0.22
N LEU A 29 8.60 24.19 1.10
CA LEU A 29 7.63 25.29 1.17
C LEU A 29 7.99 26.33 2.24
N ARG A 30 8.91 26.04 3.18
CA ARG A 30 9.22 26.88 4.37
C ARG A 30 7.96 27.35 5.13
N LEU A 31 6.84 26.67 4.90
CA LEU A 31 5.55 26.96 5.50
C LEU A 31 5.44 26.09 6.74
N ASP A 32 5.14 26.73 7.86
CA ASP A 32 4.93 26.05 9.12
C ASP A 32 3.68 25.16 8.99
N THR A 33 3.84 23.87 9.28
CA THR A 33 2.75 22.90 9.34
C THR A 33 1.68 23.27 10.38
N ALA A 34 1.98 24.21 11.28
CA ALA A 34 1.01 24.80 12.20
C ALA A 34 0.01 25.77 11.53
N THR A 35 0.27 26.24 10.31
CA THR A 35 -0.69 27.07 9.56
C THR A 35 -1.70 26.21 8.80
N SER A 36 -2.96 26.65 8.76
CA SER A 36 -4.06 25.93 8.11
C SER A 36 -3.76 25.54 6.65
N LEU A 37 -3.03 26.39 5.93
CA LEU A 37 -2.57 26.11 4.56
C LEU A 37 -1.51 25.01 4.50
N GLY A 38 -0.51 25.03 5.39
CA GLY A 38 0.54 24.00 5.45
C GLY A 38 -0.02 22.63 5.84
N GLY A 39 -0.95 22.59 6.80
CA GLY A 39 -1.64 21.36 7.23
C GLY A 39 -2.49 20.74 6.11
N SER A 40 -3.24 21.54 5.34
CA SER A 40 -4.04 21.03 4.22
C SER A 40 -3.19 20.46 3.09
N ILE A 41 -2.06 21.11 2.75
CA ILE A 41 -1.14 20.60 1.71
C ILE A 41 -0.49 19.29 2.17
N HIS A 42 -0.03 19.23 3.43
CA HIS A 42 0.53 18.00 4.00
C HIS A 42 -0.49 16.85 3.96
N PHE A 43 -1.73 17.09 4.42
CA PHE A 43 -2.80 16.10 4.39
C PHE A 43 -3.11 15.64 2.96
N PHE A 44 -3.22 16.56 2.01
CA PHE A 44 -3.54 16.23 0.62
C PHE A 44 -2.46 15.36 -0.04
N ILE A 45 -1.18 15.75 0.10
CA ILE A 45 -0.06 14.99 -0.48
C ILE A 45 0.03 13.61 0.20
N TYR A 46 -0.13 13.58 1.52
CA TYR A 46 -0.13 12.33 2.27
C TYR A 46 -1.24 11.39 1.85
N ASP A 47 -2.48 11.87 1.74
CA ASP A 47 -3.61 11.03 1.37
C ASP A 47 -3.53 10.55 -0.09
N ALA A 48 -3.11 11.43 -1.01
CA ALA A 48 -2.90 11.10 -2.41
C ALA A 48 -1.85 9.98 -2.59
N ILE A 49 -0.68 10.10 -1.95
CA ILE A 49 0.38 9.08 -2.03
C ILE A 49 -0.04 7.80 -1.29
N LYS A 50 -0.67 7.92 -0.12
CA LYS A 50 -1.09 6.78 0.67
C LYS A 50 -2.08 5.90 -0.10
N ILE A 51 -3.17 6.49 -0.62
CA ILE A 51 -4.17 5.75 -1.39
C ILE A 51 -3.53 5.14 -2.64
N PHE A 52 -2.66 5.87 -3.34
CA PHE A 52 -1.97 5.35 -4.52
C PHE A 52 -1.12 4.12 -4.21
N LEU A 53 -0.34 4.14 -3.11
CA LEU A 53 0.47 3.00 -2.68
C LEU A 53 -0.39 1.81 -2.26
N LEU A 54 -1.46 2.06 -1.49
CA LEU A 54 -2.38 1.01 -1.05
C LEU A 54 -3.09 0.34 -2.24
N LEU A 55 -3.61 1.13 -3.17
CA LEU A 55 -4.24 0.63 -4.38
C LEU A 55 -3.24 -0.10 -5.29
N SER A 56 -2.03 0.44 -5.45
CA SER A 56 -0.97 -0.24 -6.20
C SER A 56 -0.66 -1.59 -5.57
N ALA A 57 -0.39 -1.64 -4.26
CA ALA A 57 -0.12 -2.89 -3.56
C ALA A 57 -1.29 -3.89 -3.68
N LEU A 58 -2.54 -3.41 -3.61
CA LEU A 58 -3.73 -4.26 -3.78
C LEU A 58 -3.82 -4.82 -5.19
N VAL A 59 -3.74 -3.97 -6.21
CA VAL A 59 -3.84 -4.37 -7.63
C VAL A 59 -2.68 -5.28 -8.01
N PHE A 60 -1.44 -4.94 -7.62
CA PHE A 60 -0.28 -5.81 -7.82
C PHE A 60 -0.43 -7.12 -7.04
N GLY A 61 -0.94 -7.10 -5.82
CA GLY A 61 -1.18 -8.31 -5.03
C GLY A 61 -2.18 -9.25 -5.72
N ILE A 62 -3.31 -8.72 -6.18
CA ILE A 62 -4.30 -9.49 -6.94
C ILE A 62 -3.71 -10.00 -8.27
N SER A 63 -3.00 -9.14 -9.00
CA SER A 63 -2.33 -9.49 -10.26
C SER A 63 -1.29 -10.59 -10.06
N TYR A 64 -0.50 -10.52 -8.99
CA TYR A 64 0.47 -11.53 -8.62
C TYR A 64 -0.21 -12.86 -8.26
N ILE A 65 -1.24 -12.85 -7.41
CA ILE A 65 -1.99 -14.07 -7.07
C ILE A 65 -2.55 -14.74 -8.33
N GLN A 66 -3.17 -13.97 -9.23
CA GLN A 66 -3.68 -14.50 -10.50
C GLN A 66 -2.57 -15.01 -11.41
N SER A 67 -1.40 -14.37 -11.43
CA SER A 67 -0.23 -14.79 -12.21
C SER A 67 0.37 -16.11 -11.71
N PHE A 68 0.29 -16.40 -10.40
CA PHE A 68 0.78 -17.65 -9.80
C PHE A 68 -0.23 -18.81 -9.90
N PHE A 69 -1.52 -18.52 -10.02
CA PHE A 69 -2.57 -19.50 -10.32
C PHE A 69 -3.14 -19.32 -11.74
N PRO A 70 -2.32 -19.42 -12.80
CA PRO A 70 -2.86 -19.34 -14.14
C PRO A 70 -3.78 -20.56 -14.35
N PRO A 71 -4.99 -20.38 -14.92
CA PRO A 71 -5.99 -21.43 -15.08
C PRO A 71 -5.47 -22.65 -15.85
N GLU A 72 -4.41 -22.49 -16.63
CA GLU A 72 -3.68 -23.54 -17.35
C GLU A 72 -2.93 -24.51 -16.43
N ARG A 73 -2.29 -24.01 -15.36
CA ARG A 73 -1.64 -24.86 -14.33
C ARG A 73 -2.70 -25.58 -13.50
N THR A 74 -3.79 -24.89 -13.16
CA THR A 74 -4.95 -25.47 -12.48
C THR A 74 -5.57 -26.59 -13.31
N LYS A 75 -5.75 -26.40 -14.64
CA LYS A 75 -6.20 -27.46 -15.56
C LYS A 75 -5.23 -28.63 -15.68
N LYS A 76 -3.91 -28.39 -15.65
CA LYS A 76 -2.90 -29.47 -15.72
C LYS A 76 -2.86 -30.33 -14.45
N ILE A 77 -3.19 -29.73 -13.30
CA ILE A 77 -3.31 -30.45 -12.02
C ILE A 77 -4.64 -31.21 -11.94
N LEU A 78 -5.76 -30.59 -12.35
CA LEU A 78 -7.06 -31.28 -12.40
C LEU A 78 -7.12 -32.37 -13.48
N GLY A 79 -6.47 -32.18 -14.63
CA GLY A 79 -6.41 -33.16 -15.72
C GLY A 79 -5.61 -34.43 -15.39
N ARG A 80 -4.90 -34.46 -14.25
CA ARG A 80 -4.27 -35.69 -13.73
C ARG A 80 -5.23 -36.58 -12.95
N PHE A 81 -6.38 -36.08 -12.51
CA PHE A 81 -7.45 -36.92 -11.98
C PHE A 81 -8.30 -37.41 -13.16
N HIS A 82 -7.81 -38.47 -13.83
CA HIS A 82 -8.68 -39.29 -14.66
C HIS A 82 -9.85 -39.75 -13.79
N GLY A 83 -11.07 -39.47 -14.22
CA GLY A 83 -12.27 -39.97 -13.59
C GLY A 83 -12.14 -41.47 -13.37
N ILE A 84 -12.36 -41.89 -12.13
CA ILE A 84 -12.49 -43.30 -11.78
C ILE A 84 -13.71 -43.78 -12.58
N THR A 85 -13.46 -44.53 -13.65
CA THR A 85 -14.52 -45.24 -14.40
C THR A 85 -14.82 -46.53 -13.66
#